data_AF-A0A919KTZ8-F1
#
_entry.id   AF-A0A919KTZ8-F1
#
_cell.length_a   1.000
_cell.length_b   1.000
_cell.length_c   1.000
_cell.angle_alpha   90.00
_cell.angle_beta   90.00
_cell.angle_gamma   90.00
#
_symmetry.space_group_name_H-M   'P 1'
#
loop_
_entity.id
_entity.type
_entity.pdbx_description
1 polymer ?
#
loop_
_entity_poly.entity_id
_entity_poly.type
_entity_poly.pdbx_seq_one_letter_code
_entity_poly.pdbx_strand_id
1 'polypeptide(L)'
;MSNPALASLHVYPLKAVRGHAPAETVVEPWGLAGDRRWMLIDDACRVVTQRSHPGLALVTAQPLPSGGLGLSGPGRDPLTVGVPEAHRTVMARLFGDEVELVLADEEAHAWFSAYLDADVRLVHLARPATARPVDPRYARPGETVALADGFPVLLASLSSLDALNTLIAQGAYAAEGPLPMSRFRPSAVVADAPPWAEDEWRRVTIGEVVFRAARRCGRCVVATTDQLTARRGREPLHTLARHHRFGDQLVFGRHLIPESTGTLRLGDPVTVLA
;
A
#
# COMPACT_ATOMS: atom_id res chain seq x y z
N MET A 1 -23.11 11.68 17.94
CA MET A 1 -21.78 11.11 17.62
C MET A 1 -21.97 10.35 16.32
N SER A 2 -21.32 10.78 15.23
CA SER A 2 -21.33 10.01 13.98
C SER A 2 -20.64 8.67 14.24
N ASN A 3 -21.16 7.59 13.67
CA ASN A 3 -20.50 6.30 13.70
C ASN A 3 -19.37 6.29 12.67
N PRO A 4 -18.21 5.66 12.96
CA PRO A 4 -17.14 5.52 11.98
C PRO A 4 -17.65 4.88 10.67
N ALA A 5 -17.17 5.39 9.54
CA ALA A 5 -17.57 4.91 8.22
C ALA A 5 -16.38 4.90 7.25
N LEU A 6 -16.44 4.03 6.23
CA LEU A 6 -15.41 3.95 5.20
C LEU A 6 -15.47 5.18 4.28
N ALA A 7 -14.46 6.03 4.33
CA ALA A 7 -14.40 7.30 3.61
C ALA A 7 -13.74 7.17 2.23
N SER A 8 -12.69 6.37 2.12
CA SER A 8 -12.05 6.08 0.83
C SER A 8 -11.40 4.71 0.80
N LEU A 9 -11.30 4.14 -0.40
CA LEU A 9 -10.54 2.95 -0.71
C LEU A 9 -9.39 3.34 -1.63
N HIS A 10 -8.27 2.64 -1.51
CA HIS A 10 -7.15 2.80 -2.42
C HIS A 10 -6.52 1.46 -2.76
N VAL A 11 -6.34 1.21 -4.05
CA VAL A 11 -5.71 0.00 -4.57
C VAL A 11 -4.48 0.41 -5.36
N TYR A 12 -3.37 -0.29 -5.13
CA TYR A 12 -2.07 -0.03 -5.73
C TYR A 12 -1.63 -1.26 -6.53
N PRO A 13 -2.08 -1.42 -7.78
CA PRO A 13 -1.85 -2.66 -8.53
C PRO A 13 -0.39 -3.05 -8.67
N LEU A 14 0.46 -2.05 -8.87
CA LEU A 14 1.90 -2.16 -8.89
C LEU A 14 2.51 -1.56 -7.63
N LYS A 15 3.42 -2.31 -7.00
CA LYS A 15 4.16 -1.88 -5.82
C LYS A 15 4.91 -0.57 -6.12
N ALA A 16 4.94 0.32 -5.13
CA ALA A 16 5.68 1.58 -5.17
C ALA A 16 5.25 2.62 -6.23
N VAL A 17 4.23 2.38 -7.04
CA VAL A 17 3.66 3.41 -7.94
C VAL A 17 2.34 3.98 -7.42
N ARG A 18 1.78 4.97 -8.11
CA ARG A 18 0.50 5.57 -7.73
C ARG A 18 -0.64 4.55 -7.87
N GLY A 19 -1.50 4.52 -6.85
CA GLY A 19 -2.73 3.73 -6.86
C GLY A 19 -3.91 4.51 -7.43
N HIS A 20 -5.07 3.86 -7.47
CA HIS A 20 -6.35 4.47 -7.79
C HIS A 20 -7.30 4.34 -6.58
N ALA A 21 -8.40 5.08 -6.60
CA ALA A 21 -9.37 5.13 -5.52
C ALA A 21 -10.76 4.66 -6.02
N PRO A 22 -11.04 3.35 -6.01
CA PRO A 22 -12.34 2.84 -6.45
C PRO A 22 -13.42 3.15 -5.42
N ALA A 23 -14.69 3.18 -5.86
CA ALA A 23 -15.84 3.33 -4.96
C ALA A 23 -16.18 2.03 -4.20
N GLU A 24 -15.78 0.89 -4.75
CA GLU A 24 -15.92 -0.42 -4.12
C GLU A 24 -14.81 -1.36 -4.54
N THR A 25 -14.53 -2.37 -3.71
CA THR A 25 -13.54 -3.41 -4.06
C THR A 25 -13.77 -4.68 -3.26
N VAL A 26 -13.43 -5.83 -3.86
CA VAL A 26 -13.52 -7.14 -3.20
C VAL A 26 -12.33 -7.31 -2.27
N VAL A 27 -12.60 -7.89 -1.10
CA VAL A 27 -11.58 -8.32 -0.14
C VAL A 27 -11.27 -9.79 -0.39
N GLU A 28 -10.02 -10.06 -0.76
CA GLU A 28 -9.45 -11.40 -0.87
C GLU A 28 -8.66 -11.75 0.41
N PRO A 29 -8.35 -13.03 0.69
CA PRO A 29 -7.61 -13.42 1.89
C PRO A 29 -6.24 -12.72 2.06
N TRP A 30 -5.64 -12.27 0.95
CA TRP A 30 -4.32 -11.64 0.89
C TRP A 30 -4.33 -10.13 0.64
N GLY A 31 -5.51 -9.48 0.57
CA GLY A 31 -5.63 -8.04 0.40
C GLY A 31 -6.88 -7.60 -0.37
N LEU A 32 -6.92 -6.34 -0.79
CA LEU A 32 -7.94 -5.88 -1.72
C LEU A 32 -7.67 -6.46 -3.12
N ALA A 33 -8.71 -6.75 -3.88
CA ALA A 33 -8.58 -7.34 -5.20
C ALA A 33 -7.69 -6.48 -6.11
N GLY A 34 -6.69 -7.11 -6.72
CA GLY A 34 -5.71 -6.46 -7.59
C GLY A 34 -4.63 -5.66 -6.88
N ASP A 35 -4.66 -5.54 -5.56
CA ASP A 35 -3.69 -4.75 -4.79
C ASP A 35 -2.31 -5.42 -4.69
N ARG A 36 -1.27 -4.68 -5.09
CA ARG A 36 0.14 -5.11 -5.14
C ARG A 36 0.31 -6.50 -5.75
N ARG A 37 -0.31 -6.73 -6.92
CA ARG A 37 -0.13 -7.95 -7.73
C ARG A 37 1.08 -7.87 -8.66
N TRP A 38 1.67 -6.71 -8.79
CA TRP A 38 2.87 -6.47 -9.58
C TRP A 38 3.97 -5.80 -8.76
N MET A 39 5.23 -6.06 -9.11
CA MET A 39 6.37 -5.27 -8.62
C MET A 39 7.48 -5.19 -9.67
N LEU A 40 8.46 -4.33 -9.41
CA LEU A 40 9.70 -4.27 -10.17
C LEU A 40 10.79 -5.01 -9.41
N ILE A 41 11.66 -5.70 -10.14
CA ILE A 41 12.87 -6.34 -9.62
C ILE A 41 14.11 -5.88 -10.39
N ASP A 42 15.25 -5.84 -9.71
CA ASP A 42 16.56 -5.57 -10.32
C ASP A 42 17.18 -6.85 -10.94
N ASP A 43 18.42 -6.72 -11.41
CA ASP A 43 19.25 -7.81 -11.94
C ASP A 43 19.51 -8.92 -10.89
N ALA A 44 19.69 -8.52 -9.63
CA ALA A 44 19.82 -9.40 -8.47
C ALA A 44 18.48 -9.98 -7.97
N CYS A 45 17.39 -9.78 -8.74
CA CYS A 45 16.04 -10.25 -8.43
C CYS A 45 15.48 -9.71 -7.10
N ARG A 46 15.92 -8.52 -6.67
CA ARG A 46 15.43 -7.85 -5.46
C ARG A 46 14.41 -6.79 -5.83
N VAL A 47 13.43 -6.60 -4.96
CA VAL A 47 12.38 -5.61 -5.17
C VAL A 47 12.93 -4.18 -5.33
N VAL A 48 12.41 -3.46 -6.32
CA VAL A 48 12.66 -2.02 -6.52
C VAL A 48 11.49 -1.23 -5.95
N THR A 49 11.77 -0.20 -5.15
CA THR A 49 10.72 0.57 -4.45
C THR A 49 11.00 2.07 -4.43
N GLN A 50 10.03 2.86 -3.96
CA GLN A 50 10.21 4.31 -3.72
C GLN A 50 11.34 4.62 -2.74
N ARG A 51 11.83 3.66 -1.94
CA ARG A 51 12.97 3.88 -1.02
C ARG A 51 14.24 4.24 -1.79
N SER A 52 14.51 3.53 -2.88
CA SER A 52 15.65 3.82 -3.77
C SER A 52 15.26 4.71 -4.95
N HIS A 53 14.04 4.57 -5.48
CA HIS A 53 13.56 5.30 -6.66
C HIS A 53 12.27 6.08 -6.37
N PRO A 54 12.34 7.26 -5.72
CA PRO A 54 11.15 8.04 -5.38
C PRO A 54 10.34 8.47 -6.61
N GLY A 55 10.97 8.56 -7.79
CA GLY A 55 10.30 8.84 -9.08
C GLY A 55 9.15 7.88 -9.41
N LEU A 56 9.17 6.65 -8.90
CA LEU A 56 8.05 5.71 -9.05
C LEU A 56 6.71 6.26 -8.55
N ALA A 57 6.72 7.23 -7.63
CA ALA A 57 5.50 7.88 -7.17
C ALA A 57 4.74 8.64 -8.28
N LEU A 58 5.43 8.99 -9.37
CA LEU A 58 4.89 9.71 -10.52
C LEU A 58 4.30 8.79 -11.59
N VAL A 59 4.61 7.50 -11.53
CA VAL A 59 4.05 6.50 -12.43
C VAL A 59 2.65 6.12 -11.96
N THR A 60 1.70 6.01 -12.88
CA THR A 60 0.37 5.48 -12.64
C THR A 60 0.25 4.06 -13.21
N ALA A 61 -0.47 3.20 -12.49
CA ALA A 61 -0.83 1.86 -12.93
C ALA A 61 -2.34 1.69 -12.80
N GLN A 62 -3.05 1.82 -13.91
CA GLN A 62 -4.49 1.63 -13.98
C GLN A 62 -4.79 0.15 -14.26
N PRO A 63 -5.59 -0.53 -13.43
CA PRO A 63 -6.00 -1.90 -13.72
C PRO A 63 -6.89 -1.93 -14.97
N LEU A 64 -6.69 -2.91 -15.83
CA LEU A 64 -7.50 -3.16 -17.02
C LEU A 64 -8.52 -4.28 -16.76
N PRO A 65 -9.66 -4.31 -17.46
CA PRO A 65 -10.63 -5.41 -17.33
C PRO A 65 -10.04 -6.80 -17.62
N SER A 66 -8.98 -6.87 -18.42
CA SER A 66 -8.21 -8.09 -18.70
C SER A 66 -7.33 -8.58 -17.53
N GLY A 67 -7.25 -7.83 -16.42
CA GLY A 67 -6.33 -8.05 -15.31
C GLY A 67 -4.94 -7.44 -15.49
N GLY A 68 -4.64 -6.93 -16.69
CA GLY A 68 -3.39 -6.24 -17.01
C GLY A 68 -3.31 -4.82 -16.43
N LEU A 69 -2.31 -4.06 -16.87
CA LEU A 69 -2.06 -2.68 -16.43
C LEU A 69 -1.98 -1.73 -17.62
N GLY A 70 -2.61 -0.57 -17.49
CA GLY A 70 -2.27 0.65 -18.26
C GLY A 70 -1.26 1.47 -17.47
N LEU A 71 -0.08 1.69 -18.02
CA LEU A 71 1.03 2.42 -17.41
C LEU A 71 1.17 3.80 -18.04
N SER A 72 1.41 4.81 -17.20
CA SER A 72 1.78 6.16 -17.65
C SER A 72 2.78 6.78 -16.68
N GLY A 73 3.72 7.57 -17.20
CA GLY A 73 4.75 8.22 -16.41
C GLY A 73 5.41 9.37 -17.18
N PRO A 74 6.04 10.33 -16.49
CA PRO A 74 6.69 11.47 -17.14
C PRO A 74 7.75 11.02 -18.16
N GLY A 75 7.72 11.62 -19.35
CA GLY A 75 8.72 11.38 -20.39
C GLY A 75 8.65 10.00 -21.06
N ARG A 76 7.55 9.25 -20.87
CA ARG A 76 7.31 7.95 -21.50
C ARG A 76 5.96 7.95 -22.21
N ASP A 77 5.90 7.27 -23.36
CA ASP A 77 4.61 6.96 -23.97
C ASP A 77 3.81 5.98 -23.10
N PRO A 78 2.48 6.11 -23.03
CA PRO A 78 1.65 5.14 -22.30
C PRO A 78 1.84 3.72 -22.82
N LEU A 79 1.84 2.74 -21.92
CA LEU A 79 2.03 1.33 -22.25
C LEU A 79 0.89 0.47 -21.67
N THR A 80 0.38 -0.45 -22.46
CA THR A 80 -0.55 -1.49 -21.99
C THR A 80 0.21 -2.79 -21.80
N VAL A 81 0.11 -3.37 -20.60
CA VAL A 81 0.76 -4.64 -20.25
C VAL A 81 -0.32 -5.67 -19.94
N GLY A 82 -0.33 -6.78 -20.69
CA GLY A 82 -1.21 -7.92 -20.41
C GLY A 82 -0.75 -8.72 -19.18
N VAL A 83 -1.64 -9.53 -18.60
CA VAL A 83 -1.21 -10.51 -17.59
C VAL A 83 -0.33 -11.54 -18.28
N PRO A 84 0.94 -11.73 -17.85
CA PRO A 84 1.82 -12.67 -18.53
C PRO A 84 1.38 -14.10 -18.30
N GLU A 85 1.57 -14.93 -19.31
CA GLU A 85 1.39 -16.37 -19.19
C GLU A 85 2.45 -16.96 -18.24
N ALA A 86 2.05 -17.93 -17.41
CA ALA A 86 2.88 -18.48 -16.33
C ALA A 86 4.00 -19.43 -16.80
N HIS A 87 4.61 -19.18 -17.96
CA HIS A 87 5.66 -20.02 -18.54
C HIS A 87 7.08 -19.56 -18.18
N ARG A 88 7.29 -18.25 -17.97
CA ARG A 88 8.57 -17.66 -17.54
C ARG A 88 8.47 -17.16 -16.11
N THR A 89 8.94 -17.98 -15.15
CA THR A 89 8.99 -17.59 -13.74
C THR A 89 10.39 -17.16 -13.30
N VAL A 90 10.43 -16.39 -12.22
CA VAL A 90 11.66 -15.97 -11.53
C VAL A 90 11.41 -15.97 -10.02
N MET A 91 12.40 -16.45 -9.26
CA MET A 91 12.41 -16.28 -7.81
C MET A 91 12.96 -14.91 -7.46
N ALA A 92 12.15 -14.09 -6.80
CA ALA A 92 12.53 -12.75 -6.39
C ALA A 92 12.53 -12.62 -4.87
N ARG A 93 13.37 -11.72 -4.37
CA ARG A 93 13.45 -11.38 -2.95
C ARG A 93 12.66 -10.11 -2.67
N LEU A 94 11.60 -10.26 -1.88
CA LEU A 94 10.82 -9.18 -1.31
C LEU A 94 11.16 -9.08 0.18
N PHE A 95 12.12 -8.20 0.49
CA PHE A 95 12.72 -8.07 1.82
C PHE A 95 13.37 -9.37 2.30
N GLY A 96 12.88 -9.99 3.38
CA GLY A 96 13.41 -11.24 3.92
C GLY A 96 12.83 -12.50 3.27
N ASP A 97 11.82 -12.35 2.41
CA ASP A 97 11.06 -13.48 1.85
C ASP A 97 11.37 -13.68 0.37
N GLU A 98 11.26 -14.92 -0.09
CA GLU A 98 11.38 -15.29 -1.50
C GLU A 98 10.00 -15.61 -2.07
N VAL A 99 9.74 -15.15 -3.30
CA VAL A 99 8.44 -15.30 -3.96
C VAL A 99 8.65 -15.64 -5.44
N GLU A 100 7.95 -16.68 -5.91
CA GLU A 100 7.88 -17.02 -7.33
C GLU A 100 6.97 -16.03 -8.06
N LEU A 101 7.46 -15.44 -9.14
CA LEU A 101 6.73 -14.47 -9.95
C LEU A 101 6.86 -14.79 -11.43
N VAL A 102 5.92 -14.29 -12.22
CA VAL A 102 5.93 -14.40 -13.68
C VAL A 102 6.52 -13.13 -14.28
N LEU A 103 7.45 -13.25 -15.20
CA LEU A 103 8.01 -12.12 -15.94
C LEU A 103 6.95 -11.55 -16.89
N ALA A 104 6.80 -10.23 -16.88
CA ALA A 104 6.06 -9.52 -17.92
C ALA A 104 6.82 -9.52 -19.25
N ASP A 105 6.20 -8.99 -20.31
CA ASP A 105 6.84 -8.91 -21.62
C ASP A 105 8.02 -7.92 -21.64
N GLU A 106 8.96 -8.13 -22.57
CA GLU A 106 10.19 -7.34 -22.70
C GLU A 106 9.92 -5.84 -22.91
N GLU A 107 8.80 -5.47 -23.53
CA GLU A 107 8.39 -4.07 -23.69
C GLU A 107 8.14 -3.39 -22.34
N ALA A 108 7.54 -4.10 -21.38
CA ALA A 108 7.32 -3.58 -20.04
C ALA A 108 8.64 -3.42 -19.26
N HIS A 109 9.60 -4.33 -19.48
CA HIS A 109 10.95 -4.21 -18.92
C HIS A 109 11.65 -2.98 -19.48
N ALA A 110 11.70 -2.84 -20.80
CA ALA A 110 12.31 -1.71 -21.49
C ALA A 110 11.69 -0.37 -21.07
N TRP A 111 10.37 -0.31 -20.89
CA TRP A 111 9.67 0.88 -20.45
C TRP A 111 10.14 1.36 -19.08
N PHE A 112 10.20 0.45 -18.09
CA PHE A 112 10.65 0.79 -16.75
C PHE A 112 12.15 1.02 -16.67
N SER A 113 12.96 0.26 -17.40
CA SER A 113 14.40 0.46 -17.42
C SER A 113 14.78 1.82 -17.97
N ALA A 114 14.13 2.23 -19.07
CA ALA A 114 14.33 3.56 -19.63
C ALA A 114 13.77 4.68 -18.72
N TYR A 115 12.70 4.42 -17.97
CA TYR A 115 12.15 5.40 -17.02
C TYR A 115 13.05 5.60 -15.79
N LEU A 116 13.64 4.53 -15.26
CA LEU A 116 14.47 4.56 -14.06
C LEU A 116 15.96 4.74 -14.32
N ASP A 117 16.39 4.66 -15.58
CA ASP A 117 17.81 4.60 -15.98
C ASP A 117 18.55 3.47 -15.24
N ALA A 118 17.93 2.29 -15.20
CA ALA A 118 18.43 1.11 -14.48
C ALA A 118 17.85 -0.18 -15.07
N ASP A 119 18.60 -1.28 -15.02
CA ASP A 119 18.10 -2.58 -15.49
C ASP A 119 17.07 -3.15 -14.50
N VAL A 120 15.78 -3.03 -14.86
CA VAL A 120 14.67 -3.52 -14.06
C VAL A 120 13.70 -4.35 -14.89
N ARG A 121 13.02 -5.28 -14.22
CA ARG A 121 12.01 -6.14 -14.84
C ARG A 121 10.70 -6.04 -14.09
N LEU A 122 9.61 -5.93 -14.84
CA LEU A 122 8.26 -6.00 -14.31
C LEU A 122 7.84 -7.44 -14.12
N VAL A 123 7.30 -7.75 -12.95
CA VAL A 123 6.89 -9.12 -12.58
C VAL A 123 5.49 -9.12 -11.98
N HIS A 124 4.75 -10.20 -12.24
CA HIS A 124 3.38 -10.44 -11.80
C HIS A 124 3.30 -11.62 -10.83
N LEU A 125 2.53 -11.46 -9.76
CA LEU A 125 2.20 -12.53 -8.83
C LEU A 125 0.96 -13.29 -9.33
N ALA A 126 1.16 -14.44 -9.96
CA ALA A 126 0.06 -15.26 -10.47
C ALA A 126 -0.72 -16.01 -9.37
N ARG A 127 -0.04 -16.48 -8.31
CA ARG A 127 -0.63 -17.33 -7.25
C ARG A 127 -0.52 -16.67 -5.86
N PRO A 128 -1.39 -15.72 -5.51
CA PRO A 128 -1.30 -15.01 -4.24
C PRO A 128 -1.58 -15.88 -3.01
N ALA A 129 -2.34 -16.97 -3.17
CA ALA A 129 -2.59 -17.96 -2.13
C ALA A 129 -1.32 -18.69 -1.64
N THR A 130 -0.24 -18.68 -2.43
CA THR A 130 1.04 -19.31 -2.10
C THR A 130 2.20 -18.32 -2.15
N ALA A 131 1.91 -17.01 -2.07
CA ALA A 131 2.91 -15.97 -2.27
C ALA A 131 3.92 -15.93 -1.12
N ARG A 132 3.52 -15.36 0.02
CA ARG A 132 4.36 -15.20 1.22
C ARG A 132 3.48 -15.22 2.45
N PRO A 133 3.93 -15.79 3.59
CA PRO A 133 3.17 -15.77 4.83
C PRO A 133 3.04 -14.35 5.37
N VAL A 134 1.91 -14.05 6.01
CA VAL A 134 1.83 -12.89 6.92
C VAL A 134 2.66 -13.22 8.17
N ASP A 135 3.19 -12.20 8.84
CA ASP A 135 3.97 -12.34 10.08
C ASP A 135 3.26 -13.30 11.09
N PRO A 136 3.86 -14.46 11.43
CA PRO A 136 3.23 -15.49 12.27
C PRO A 136 2.84 -15.03 13.67
N ARG A 137 3.34 -13.89 14.14
CA ARG A 137 2.93 -13.30 15.43
C ARG A 137 1.50 -12.76 15.40
N TYR A 138 0.96 -12.50 14.22
CA TYR A 138 -0.38 -11.92 14.01
C TYR A 138 -1.28 -12.80 13.12
N ALA A 139 -0.66 -13.66 12.31
CA ALA A 139 -1.32 -14.48 11.31
C ALA A 139 -1.77 -15.85 11.86
N ARG A 140 -2.83 -16.40 11.27
CA ARG A 140 -3.19 -17.82 11.38
C ARG A 140 -2.42 -18.63 10.31
N PRO A 141 -2.20 -19.94 10.52
CA PRO A 141 -1.56 -20.78 9.51
C PRO A 141 -2.26 -20.69 8.15
N GLY A 142 -1.48 -20.49 7.08
CA GLY A 142 -1.97 -20.38 5.72
C GLY A 142 -2.42 -18.98 5.27
N GLU A 143 -2.48 -17.99 6.17
CA GLU A 143 -2.76 -16.61 5.78
C GLU A 143 -1.55 -16.00 5.05
N THR A 144 -1.77 -15.53 3.81
CA THR A 144 -0.74 -14.95 2.95
C THR A 144 -0.95 -13.46 2.71
N VAL A 145 0.10 -12.81 2.21
CA VAL A 145 0.05 -11.45 1.69
C VAL A 145 0.62 -11.43 0.28
N ALA A 146 0.03 -10.60 -0.58
CA ALA A 146 0.57 -10.32 -1.91
C ALA A 146 1.92 -9.55 -1.83
N LEU A 147 2.22 -8.67 -2.79
CA LEU A 147 3.50 -7.95 -2.82
C LEU A 147 3.48 -6.66 -1.96
N ALA A 148 2.53 -6.55 -1.03
CA ALA A 148 2.53 -5.53 0.02
C ALA A 148 3.71 -5.76 1.00
N ASP A 149 4.01 -4.76 1.83
CA ASP A 149 5.20 -4.81 2.69
C ASP A 149 5.12 -5.87 3.80
N GLY A 150 3.92 -6.24 4.26
CA GLY A 150 3.79 -7.30 5.26
C GLY A 150 2.38 -7.69 5.68
N PHE A 151 1.36 -6.88 5.38
CA PHE A 151 -0.03 -7.18 5.73
C PHE A 151 -1.00 -6.88 4.59
N PRO A 152 -2.12 -7.63 4.47
CA PRO A 152 -3.11 -7.49 3.39
C PRO A 152 -3.71 -6.10 3.23
N VAL A 153 -4.09 -5.46 4.34
CA VAL A 153 -4.80 -4.18 4.33
C VAL A 153 -4.12 -3.21 5.31
N LEU A 154 -4.01 -1.96 4.90
CA LEU A 154 -3.62 -0.86 5.79
C LEU A 154 -4.82 0.08 5.97
N LEU A 155 -5.24 0.26 7.22
CA LEU A 155 -6.26 1.21 7.61
C LEU A 155 -5.62 2.50 8.14
N ALA A 156 -6.25 3.65 7.88
CA ALA A 156 -5.91 4.93 8.50
C ALA A 156 -7.17 5.76 8.73
N SER A 157 -7.16 6.64 9.73
CA SER A 157 -8.28 7.57 9.98
C SER A 157 -8.02 8.97 9.42
N LEU A 158 -9.07 9.62 8.90
CA LEU A 158 -9.03 11.05 8.54
C LEU A 158 -8.74 11.92 9.77
N SER A 159 -9.35 11.60 10.92
CA SER A 159 -9.15 12.37 12.15
C SER A 159 -7.71 12.26 12.69
N SER A 160 -7.05 11.12 12.51
CA SER A 160 -5.62 10.94 12.81
C SER A 160 -4.74 11.77 11.87
N LEU A 161 -5.10 11.86 10.59
CA LEU A 161 -4.40 12.72 9.64
C LEU A 161 -4.54 14.20 10.02
N ASP A 162 -5.74 14.65 10.39
CA ASP A 162 -5.99 16.03 10.80
C ASP A 162 -5.24 16.39 12.08
N ALA A 163 -5.22 15.49 13.06
CA ALA A 163 -4.44 15.65 14.28
C ALA A 163 -2.93 15.72 13.98
N LEU A 164 -2.42 14.86 13.10
CA LEU A 164 -1.02 14.92 12.66
C LEU A 164 -0.70 16.24 11.97
N ASN A 165 -1.56 16.71 11.07
CA ASN A 165 -1.36 17.96 10.34
C ASN A 165 -1.40 19.19 11.28
N THR A 166 -2.22 19.14 12.33
CA THR A 166 -2.22 20.18 13.38
C THR A 166 -0.89 20.22 14.12
N LEU A 167 -0.32 19.06 14.45
CA LEU A 167 1.00 18.97 15.08
C LEU A 167 2.12 19.45 14.13
N ILE A 168 2.06 19.09 12.85
CA ILE A 168 3.02 19.57 11.83
C ILE A 168 2.99 21.09 11.73
N ALA A 169 1.80 21.71 11.72
CA ALA A 169 1.65 23.16 11.62
C ALA A 169 2.28 23.91 12.81
N GLN A 170 2.46 23.24 13.95
CA GLN A 170 3.12 23.78 15.16
C GLN A 170 4.63 23.44 15.22
N GLY A 171 5.13 22.66 14.26
CA GLY A 171 6.47 22.11 14.24
C GLY A 171 7.51 22.92 13.44
N ALA A 172 8.76 22.46 13.48
CA ALA A 172 9.89 23.11 12.80
C ALA A 172 9.81 23.07 11.26
N TYR A 173 8.99 22.18 10.70
CA TYR A 173 8.81 21.99 9.26
C TYR A 173 7.36 22.24 8.83
N ALA A 174 6.67 23.18 9.50
CA ALA A 174 5.27 23.52 9.22
C ALA A 174 4.96 23.82 7.75
N ALA A 175 5.93 24.38 7.01
CA ALA A 175 5.80 24.68 5.58
C ALA A 175 5.67 23.43 4.67
N GLU A 176 5.97 22.23 5.17
CA GLU A 176 5.77 20.98 4.42
C GLU A 176 4.32 20.45 4.51
N GLY A 177 3.50 20.98 5.42
CA GLY A 177 2.10 20.59 5.61
C GLY A 177 1.08 21.57 5.01
N PRO A 178 -0.23 21.23 5.03
CA PRO A 178 -0.79 19.95 5.46
C PRO A 178 -0.44 18.82 4.48
N LEU A 179 -0.21 17.63 5.02
CA LEU A 179 0.10 16.44 4.23
C LEU A 179 -1.18 15.71 3.81
N PRO A 180 -1.25 15.20 2.57
CA PRO A 180 -2.37 14.37 2.11
C PRO A 180 -2.25 12.92 2.58
N MET A 181 -3.38 12.22 2.70
CA MET A 181 -3.43 10.79 3.06
C MET A 181 -2.60 9.89 2.13
N SER A 182 -2.40 10.33 0.88
CA SER A 182 -1.60 9.62 -0.13
C SER A 182 -0.13 9.42 0.29
N ARG A 183 0.40 10.18 1.26
CA ARG A 183 1.72 9.95 1.87
C ARG A 183 1.81 8.59 2.57
N PHE A 184 0.72 8.14 3.20
CA PHE A 184 0.70 6.93 4.03
C PHE A 184 0.27 5.68 3.28
N ARG A 185 -0.29 5.87 2.07
CA ARG A 185 -0.71 4.82 1.14
C ARG A 185 -1.61 3.73 1.76
N PRO A 186 -2.62 4.10 2.58
CA PRO A 186 -3.54 3.12 3.16
C PRO A 186 -4.39 2.47 2.07
N SER A 187 -4.90 1.27 2.34
CA SER A 187 -5.86 0.59 1.47
C SER A 187 -7.30 1.02 1.79
N ALA A 188 -7.60 1.30 3.07
CA ALA A 188 -8.90 1.77 3.55
C ALA A 188 -8.71 2.99 4.47
N VAL A 189 -9.55 4.01 4.28
CA VAL A 189 -9.55 5.22 5.11
C VAL A 189 -10.91 5.37 5.76
N VAL A 190 -10.93 5.65 7.07
CA VAL A 190 -12.16 5.81 7.84
C VAL A 190 -12.36 7.26 8.26
N ALA A 191 -13.62 7.69 8.28
CA ALA A 191 -14.07 8.95 8.86
C ALA A 191 -14.71 8.70 10.24
N ASP A 192 -14.98 9.78 10.97
CA ASP A 192 -15.82 9.79 12.18
C ASP A 192 -15.34 8.93 13.36
N ALA A 193 -14.09 8.47 13.34
CA ALA A 193 -13.42 7.92 14.50
C ALA A 193 -12.67 9.03 15.28
N PRO A 194 -12.51 8.92 16.62
CA PRO A 194 -11.60 9.80 17.34
C PRO A 194 -10.17 9.71 16.78
N PRO A 195 -9.37 10.80 16.79
CA PRO A 195 -7.97 10.73 16.37
C PRO A 195 -7.22 9.63 17.11
N TRP A 196 -6.43 8.85 16.37
CA TRP A 196 -5.58 7.76 16.85
C TRP A 196 -6.35 6.56 17.44
N ALA A 197 -7.68 6.52 17.30
CA ALA A 197 -8.47 5.40 17.82
C ALA A 197 -8.05 4.05 17.20
N GLU A 198 -7.62 4.05 15.93
CA GLU A 198 -7.23 2.84 15.21
C GLU A 198 -6.02 2.11 15.80
N ASP A 199 -5.22 2.77 16.64
CA ASP A 199 -4.06 2.16 17.29
C ASP A 199 -4.43 1.08 18.30
N GLU A 200 -5.60 1.23 18.92
CA GLU A 200 -6.12 0.33 19.95
C GLU A 200 -7.11 -0.71 19.41
N TRP A 201 -7.52 -0.58 18.15
CA TRP A 201 -8.42 -1.55 17.54
C TRP A 201 -7.75 -2.93 17.49
N ARG A 202 -8.52 -3.95 17.90
CA ARG A 202 -8.11 -5.36 17.89
C ARG A 202 -8.82 -6.14 16.80
N ARG A 203 -10.09 -5.81 16.57
CA ARG A 203 -10.93 -6.43 15.55
C ARG A 203 -12.00 -5.41 15.13
N VAL A 204 -12.32 -5.36 13.85
CA VAL A 204 -13.22 -4.35 13.29
C VAL A 204 -14.02 -4.95 12.13
N THR A 205 -15.26 -4.54 11.96
CA THR A 205 -16.01 -4.78 10.72
C THR A 205 -16.01 -3.53 9.86
N ILE A 206 -15.90 -3.71 8.55
CA ILE A 206 -16.14 -2.66 7.56
C ILE A 206 -17.18 -3.24 6.61
N GLY A 207 -18.41 -2.72 6.69
CA GLY A 207 -19.55 -3.35 6.03
C GLY A 207 -19.76 -4.77 6.57
N GLU A 208 -19.72 -5.76 5.67
CA GLU A 208 -19.87 -7.19 5.98
C GLU A 208 -18.56 -7.90 6.32
N VAL A 209 -17.41 -7.26 6.08
CA VAL A 209 -16.10 -7.93 6.18
C VAL A 209 -15.50 -7.71 7.57
N VAL A 210 -15.09 -8.81 8.21
CA VAL A 210 -14.43 -8.79 9.51
C VAL A 210 -12.92 -8.76 9.31
N PHE A 211 -12.24 -7.87 10.02
CA PHE A 211 -10.79 -7.75 10.04
C PHE A 211 -10.23 -7.94 11.44
N ARG A 212 -9.15 -8.70 11.55
CA ARG A 212 -8.27 -8.69 12.72
C ARG A 212 -7.23 -7.59 12.56
N ALA A 213 -7.10 -6.75 13.57
CA ALA A 213 -6.03 -5.76 13.60
C ALA A 213 -4.73 -6.42 14.05
N ALA A 214 -3.69 -6.22 13.26
CA ALA A 214 -2.38 -6.80 13.47
C ALA A 214 -1.44 -5.75 14.11
N ARG A 215 -0.39 -5.35 13.39
CA ARG A 215 0.61 -4.40 13.89
C ARG A 215 0.22 -2.95 13.59
N ARG A 216 0.60 -2.03 14.47
CA ARG A 216 0.66 -0.59 14.16
C ARG A 216 1.60 -0.36 12.97
N CYS A 217 1.24 0.49 12.02
CA CYS A 217 2.03 0.63 10.80
C CYS A 217 3.19 1.60 11.00
N GLY A 218 4.40 1.04 11.10
CA GLY A 218 5.64 1.81 11.14
C GLY A 218 5.91 2.52 9.82
N ARG A 219 6.24 3.81 9.89
CA ARG A 219 6.47 4.68 8.75
C ARG A 219 7.95 4.81 8.45
N CYS A 220 8.27 4.70 7.16
CA CYS A 220 9.61 4.85 6.63
C CYS A 220 9.69 6.08 5.72
N VAL A 221 10.85 6.31 5.11
CA VAL A 221 11.12 7.46 4.23
C VAL A 221 10.13 7.63 3.07
N VAL A 222 9.44 6.56 2.65
CA VAL A 222 8.40 6.66 1.62
C VAL A 222 7.28 7.62 2.06
N ALA A 223 6.96 7.70 3.35
CA ALA A 223 5.96 8.62 3.86
C ALA A 223 6.34 10.10 3.69
N THR A 224 7.63 10.42 3.53
CA THR A 224 8.10 11.78 3.26
C THR A 224 8.16 12.12 1.77
N THR A 225 7.85 11.16 0.90
CA THR A 225 7.93 11.32 -0.56
C THR A 225 6.65 11.92 -1.11
N ASP A 226 6.79 13.01 -1.86
CA ASP A 226 5.68 13.63 -2.54
C ASP A 226 5.15 12.78 -3.69
N GLN A 227 3.88 12.37 -3.61
CA GLN A 227 3.30 11.47 -4.61
C GLN A 227 2.98 12.16 -5.96
N LEU A 228 3.13 13.49 -6.06
CA LEU A 228 2.97 14.29 -7.27
C LEU A 228 4.29 14.85 -7.80
N THR A 229 5.32 15.01 -6.97
CA THR A 229 6.61 15.60 -7.38
C THR A 229 7.84 14.71 -7.13
N ALA A 230 7.67 13.57 -6.45
CA ALA A 230 8.74 12.67 -5.98
C ALA A 230 9.76 13.31 -5.02
N ARG A 231 9.58 14.57 -4.63
CA ARG A 231 10.48 15.26 -3.68
C ARG A 231 10.29 14.74 -2.27
N ARG A 232 11.37 14.67 -1.50
CA ARG A 232 11.32 14.24 -0.10
C ARG A 232 11.50 15.42 0.86
N GLY A 233 10.64 15.46 1.86
CA GLY A 233 10.74 16.37 3.00
C GLY A 233 11.21 15.66 4.28
N ARG A 234 11.01 16.34 5.41
CA ARG A 234 11.22 15.84 6.77
C ARG A 234 9.93 15.28 7.37
N GLU A 235 8.78 15.82 6.99
CA GLU A 235 7.47 15.37 7.45
C GLU A 235 6.96 14.18 6.62
N PRO A 236 6.18 13.25 7.21
CA PRO A 236 5.64 13.27 8.58
C PRO A 236 6.58 12.69 9.64
N LEU A 237 7.74 12.14 9.26
CA LEU A 237 8.56 11.36 10.19
C LEU A 237 9.09 12.20 11.36
N HIS A 238 9.41 13.47 11.12
CA HIS A 238 9.85 14.38 12.17
C HIS A 238 8.79 14.56 13.26
N THR A 239 7.54 14.87 12.87
CA THR A 239 6.45 15.03 13.84
C THR A 239 6.08 13.70 14.50
N LEU A 240 6.00 12.60 13.75
CA LEU A 240 5.70 11.28 14.32
C LEU A 240 6.76 10.84 15.35
N ALA A 241 8.03 11.17 15.15
CA ALA A 241 9.11 10.86 16.11
C ALA A 241 8.91 11.51 17.49
N ARG A 242 8.22 12.64 17.55
CA ARG A 242 7.98 13.41 18.78
C ARG A 242 6.66 13.06 19.44
N HIS A 243 5.64 12.77 18.64
CA HIS A 243 4.26 12.71 19.12
C HIS A 243 3.63 11.33 19.03
N HIS A 244 4.11 10.45 18.15
CA HIS A 244 3.44 9.19 17.86
C HIS A 244 4.45 8.05 17.59
N ARG A 245 5.28 7.79 18.60
CA ARG A 245 6.36 6.80 18.59
C ARG A 245 6.05 5.67 19.57
N PHE A 246 6.17 4.43 19.11
CA PHE A 246 6.03 3.22 19.91
C PHE A 246 7.33 2.41 19.84
N GLY A 247 8.14 2.47 20.89
CA GLY A 247 9.48 1.90 20.87
C GLY A 247 10.36 2.61 19.84
N ASP A 248 10.85 1.87 18.85
CA ASP A 248 11.65 2.35 17.71
C ASP A 248 10.80 2.78 16.50
N GLN A 249 9.49 2.54 16.53
CA GLN A 249 8.61 2.76 15.38
C GLN A 249 7.91 4.12 15.42
N LEU A 250 7.94 4.82 14.30
CA LEU A 250 7.13 6.01 14.04
C LEU A 250 5.81 5.55 13.41
N VAL A 251 4.69 5.75 14.09
CA VAL A 251 3.44 5.05 13.73
C VAL A 251 2.43 5.99 13.11
N PHE A 252 1.75 5.54 12.07
CA PHE A 252 0.50 6.14 11.62
C PHE A 252 -0.35 5.02 11.02
N GLY A 253 -1.63 4.89 11.33
CA GLY A 253 -2.48 3.82 10.78
C GLY A 253 -2.18 2.39 11.27
N ARG A 254 -3.04 1.45 10.88
CA ARG A 254 -3.14 0.12 11.47
C ARG A 254 -3.20 -0.97 10.39
N HIS A 255 -2.36 -2.00 10.50
CA HIS A 255 -2.46 -3.15 9.61
C HIS A 255 -3.62 -4.06 9.98
N LEU A 256 -4.33 -4.54 8.98
CA LEU A 256 -5.47 -5.43 9.10
C LEU A 256 -5.24 -6.72 8.30
N ILE A 257 -5.79 -7.82 8.80
CA ILE A 257 -5.86 -9.12 8.14
C ILE A 257 -7.35 -9.48 8.01
N PRO A 258 -7.86 -9.77 6.80
CA PRO A 258 -9.25 -10.17 6.61
C PRO A 258 -9.50 -11.55 7.23
N GLU A 259 -10.61 -11.69 7.96
CA GLU A 259 -11.08 -12.96 8.51
C GLU A 259 -12.22 -13.56 7.66
N SER A 260 -12.82 -12.75 6.80
CA SER A 260 -13.80 -13.13 5.79
C SER A 260 -13.52 -12.39 4.48
N THR A 261 -14.09 -12.88 3.38
CA THR A 261 -14.15 -12.18 2.10
C THR A 261 -15.49 -11.44 1.98
N GLY A 262 -15.55 -10.44 1.10
CA GLY A 262 -16.76 -9.67 0.81
C GLY A 262 -16.42 -8.43 0.01
N THR A 263 -17.37 -7.53 -0.17
CA THR A 263 -17.15 -6.27 -0.90
C THR A 263 -17.21 -5.08 0.05
N LEU A 264 -16.17 -4.25 0.03
CA LEU A 264 -16.17 -2.95 0.70
C LEU A 264 -16.72 -1.88 -0.23
N ARG A 265 -17.54 -0.97 0.28
CA ARG A 265 -18.11 0.17 -0.44
C ARG A 265 -17.96 1.45 0.38
N LEU A 266 -17.73 2.58 -0.30
CA LEU A 266 -17.70 3.87 0.39
C LEU A 266 -19.01 4.08 1.16
N GLY A 267 -18.89 4.58 2.39
CA GLY A 267 -20.00 4.73 3.32
C GLY A 267 -20.31 3.50 4.18
N ASP A 268 -19.66 2.35 3.93
CA ASP A 268 -19.84 1.16 4.77
C ASP A 268 -19.58 1.49 6.24
N PRO A 269 -20.46 1.05 7.17
CA PRO A 269 -20.28 1.29 8.58
C PRO A 269 -19.05 0.56 9.10
N VAL A 270 -18.33 1.22 10.01
CA VAL A 270 -17.15 0.66 10.67
C VAL A 270 -17.46 0.45 12.14
N THR A 271 -17.43 -0.80 12.59
CA THR A 271 -17.72 -1.16 13.99
C THR A 271 -16.52 -1.85 14.62
N VAL A 272 -16.02 -1.30 15.73
CA VAL A 272 -14.98 -1.95 16.54
C VAL A 272 -15.62 -3.09 17.32
N LEU A 273 -15.09 -4.30 17.16
CA LEU A 273 -15.56 -5.48 17.87
C LEU A 273 -14.79 -5.63 19.19
N ALA A 274 -15.48 -6.13 20.22
CA ALA A 274 -14.89 -6.46 21.52
C ALA A 274 -13.90 -7.63 21.43
#